data_AF-A0A7G2LVB3-F1
#
_entry.id   AF-A0A7G2LVB3-F1
#
_cell.length_a   1.000
_cell.length_b   1.000
_cell.length_c   1.000
_cell.angle_alpha   90.00
_cell.angle_beta   90.00
_cell.angle_gamma   90.00
#
_symmetry.space_group_name_H-M   'P 1'
#
loop_
_entity.id
_entity.type
_entity.pdbx_description
1 polymer ?
#
loop_
_entity_poly.entity_id
_entity_poly.type
_entity_poly.pdbx_seq_one_letter_code
_entity_poly.pdbx_strand_id
1 'polypeptide(L)'
;MSVTRDTLIDFIYDEVRMLDEGRYTEWLNLWLADGHYWMPLDYQQTDPINETSLMYEDMFMLKLRVERLNGARTFSQKPKSRCHHVIQRPFVDEMDVEAG
;
A
#
# COMPACT_ATOMS: atom_id res chain seq x y z
N MET A 1 4.48 -1.84 24.24
CA MET A 1 5.66 -2.54 23.67
C MET A 1 6.46 -1.51 22.90
N SER A 2 7.79 -1.55 22.94
CA SER A 2 8.63 -0.69 22.11
C SER A 2 8.69 -1.24 20.68
N VAL A 3 8.60 -0.37 19.67
CA VAL A 3 8.82 -0.74 18.27
C VAL A 3 10.28 -1.17 18.10
N THR A 4 10.49 -2.28 17.40
CA THR A 4 11.83 -2.81 17.08
C THR A 4 12.00 -2.91 15.57
N ARG A 5 13.25 -3.08 15.12
CA ARG A 5 13.54 -3.32 13.70
C ARG A 5 12.76 -4.51 13.15
N ASP A 6 12.70 -5.62 13.89
CA ASP A 6 12.01 -6.82 13.42
C ASP A 6 10.49 -6.60 13.35
N THR A 7 9.90 -5.83 14.28
CA THR A 7 8.47 -5.49 14.20
C THR A 7 8.13 -4.65 12.97
N LEU A 8 9.04 -3.79 12.50
CA LEU A 8 8.84 -3.03 11.26
C LEU A 8 8.93 -3.91 10.02
N ILE A 9 9.83 -4.90 10.05
CA ILE A 9 10.00 -5.83 8.94
C ILE A 9 8.81 -6.79 8.85
N ASP A 10 8.36 -7.30 9.99
CA ASP A 10 7.17 -8.14 10.08
C ASP A 10 5.92 -7.39 9.59
N PHE A 11 5.79 -6.10 9.90
CA PHE A 11 4.72 -5.25 9.38
C PHE A 11 4.65 -5.23 7.85
N ILE A 12 5.79 -5.09 7.15
CA ILE A 12 5.84 -5.10 5.68
C ILE A 12 5.47 -6.48 5.12
N TYR A 13 5.92 -7.56 5.76
CA TYR A 13 5.52 -8.92 5.35
C TYR A 13 4.02 -9.15 5.54
N ASP A 14 3.44 -8.66 6.63
CA ASP A 14 2.01 -8.75 6.90
C ASP A 14 1.21 -7.93 5.87
N GLU A 15 1.66 -6.72 5.52
CA GLU A 15 1.05 -5.90 4.48
C GLU A 15 1.00 -6.64 3.12
N VAL A 16 2.13 -7.19 2.68
CA VAL A 16 2.24 -7.99 1.45
C VAL A 16 1.28 -9.17 1.48
N ARG A 17 1.23 -9.89 2.61
CA ARG A 17 0.33 -11.03 2.78
C ARG A 17 -1.13 -10.62 2.70
N MET A 18 -1.52 -9.48 3.29
CA MET A 18 -2.89 -8.96 3.17
C MET A 18 -3.27 -8.72 1.71
N LEU A 19 -2.38 -8.12 0.92
CA LEU A 19 -2.61 -7.89 -0.51
C LEU A 19 -2.74 -9.20 -1.29
N ASP A 20 -1.85 -10.17 -1.04
CA ASP A 20 -1.85 -11.48 -1.69
C ASP A 20 -3.10 -12.32 -1.38
N GLU A 21 -3.62 -12.21 -0.15
CA GLU A 21 -4.85 -12.86 0.29
C GLU A 21 -6.12 -12.08 -0.09
N GLY A 22 -5.99 -10.89 -0.69
CA GLY A 22 -7.10 -10.02 -1.08
C GLY A 22 -7.85 -9.40 0.11
N ARG A 23 -7.17 -9.20 1.25
CA ARG A 23 -7.66 -8.58 2.48
C ARG A 23 -7.54 -7.05 2.41
N TYR A 24 -8.09 -6.46 1.34
CA TYR A 24 -7.90 -5.04 1.00
C TYR A 24 -8.43 -4.06 2.05
N THR A 25 -9.50 -4.42 2.77
CA THR A 25 -10.03 -3.58 3.85
C THR A 25 -9.08 -3.50 5.04
N GLU A 26 -8.41 -4.61 5.36
CA GLU A 26 -7.42 -4.64 6.45
C GLU A 26 -6.16 -3.86 6.05
N TRP A 27 -5.72 -4.03 4.81
CA TRP A 27 -4.63 -3.23 4.23
C TRP A 27 -4.96 -1.72 4.29
N LEU A 28 -6.18 -1.32 3.94
CA LEU A 28 -6.60 0.08 3.99
C LEU A 28 -6.57 0.67 5.41
N ASN A 29 -6.81 -0.14 6.44
CA ASN A 29 -6.77 0.31 7.83
C ASN A 29 -5.34 0.60 8.33
N LEU A 30 -4.30 0.22 7.58
CA LEU A 30 -2.90 0.54 7.90
C LEU A 30 -2.55 2.00 7.55
N TRP A 31 -3.36 2.66 6.73
CA TRP A 31 -3.05 3.98 6.20
C TRP A 31 -3.35 5.11 7.18
N LEU A 32 -2.46 6.09 7.25
CA LEU A 32 -2.71 7.38 7.90
C LEU A 32 -3.72 8.21 7.10
N ALA A 33 -4.45 9.09 7.79
CA ALA A 33 -5.54 9.86 7.20
C ALA A 33 -5.10 10.79 6.04
N ASP A 34 -3.84 11.23 6.06
CA ASP A 34 -3.18 12.09 5.08
C ASP A 34 -2.24 11.34 4.12
N GLY A 35 -2.20 10.00 4.21
CA GLY A 35 -1.40 9.17 3.33
C GLY A 35 -1.80 9.29 1.85
N HIS A 36 -0.81 9.30 0.97
CA HIS A 36 -0.98 9.33 -0.49
C HIS A 36 -0.32 8.12 -1.14
N TYR A 37 -1.07 7.36 -1.93
CA TYR A 37 -0.53 6.29 -2.76
C TYR A 37 -0.08 6.89 -4.09
N TRP A 38 1.23 7.10 -4.22
CA TRP A 38 1.83 7.67 -5.41
C TRP A 38 2.65 6.63 -6.19
N MET A 39 2.30 6.45 -7.46
CA MET A 39 3.04 5.69 -8.44
C MET A 39 3.30 6.62 -9.65
N PRO A 40 4.54 7.10 -9.85
CA PRO A 40 4.85 8.02 -10.93
C PRO A 40 4.76 7.33 -12.29
N LEU A 41 4.61 8.13 -13.35
CA LEU A 41 4.67 7.65 -14.73
C LEU A 41 6.11 7.46 -15.21
N ASP A 42 7.01 8.33 -14.74
CA ASP A 42 8.44 8.29 -15.06
C ASP A 42 9.27 8.06 -13.79
N TYR A 43 10.39 7.34 -13.92
CA TYR A 43 11.27 7.01 -12.80
C TYR A 43 11.97 8.24 -12.17
N GLN A 44 12.03 9.37 -12.89
CA GLN A 44 12.60 10.63 -12.41
C GLN A 44 11.53 11.69 -12.14
N GLN A 45 10.24 11.34 -12.19
CA GLN A 45 9.18 12.28 -11.88
C GLN A 45 9.30 12.76 -10.43
N THR A 46 9.34 14.08 -10.24
CA THR A 46 9.45 14.71 -8.92
C THR A 46 8.19 15.44 -8.48
N ASP A 47 7.31 15.81 -9.42
CA ASP A 47 6.08 16.55 -9.13
C ASP A 47 4.85 15.63 -9.28
N PRO A 48 4.25 15.16 -8.16
CA PRO A 48 3.03 14.36 -8.24
C PRO A 48 1.77 15.16 -8.62
N ILE A 49 1.79 16.49 -8.47
CA ILE A 49 0.61 17.36 -8.60
C ILE A 49 0.47 17.88 -10.03
N ASN A 50 1.58 18.32 -10.62
CA ASN A 50 1.56 18.98 -11.93
C ASN A 50 2.02 18.06 -13.07
N GLU A 51 2.54 16.86 -12.77
CA GLU A 51 2.88 15.85 -13.77
C GLU A 51 1.97 14.62 -13.64
N THR A 52 1.63 14.01 -14.77
CA THR A 52 0.71 12.87 -14.80
C THR A 52 1.38 11.65 -14.17
N SER A 53 0.73 11.06 -13.17
CA SER A 53 1.16 9.83 -12.49
C SER A 53 0.33 8.62 -12.95
N LEU A 54 0.85 7.40 -12.80
CA LEU A 54 0.05 6.18 -12.97
C LEU A 54 -1.02 6.08 -11.89
N MET A 55 -0.67 6.45 -10.66
CA MET A 55 -1.60 6.60 -9.53
C MET A 55 -1.12 7.77 -8.67
N TYR A 56 -2.03 8.66 -8.28
CA TYR A 56 -1.82 9.62 -7.20
C TYR A 56 -3.12 9.70 -6.42
N GLU A 57 -3.27 8.82 -5.44
CA GLU A 57 -4.53 8.57 -4.76
C GLU A 57 -4.44 9.01 -3.30
N ASP A 58 -5.32 9.93 -2.92
CA ASP A 58 -5.57 10.23 -1.52
C ASP A 58 -6.40 9.10 -0.85
N MET A 59 -6.63 9.24 0.46
CA MET A 59 -7.43 8.30 1.23
C MET A 59 -8.85 8.08 0.66
N PHE A 60 -9.46 9.10 0.05
CA PHE A 60 -10.79 8.97 -0.54
C PHE A 60 -10.75 8.11 -1.81
N MET A 61 -9.79 8.34 -2.70
CA MET A 61 -9.59 7.55 -3.91
C MET A 61 -9.21 6.10 -3.58
N LEU A 62 -8.32 5.88 -2.61
CA LEU A 62 -7.96 4.54 -2.12
C LEU A 62 -9.16 3.77 -1.58
N LYS A 63 -10.02 4.42 -0.79
CA LYS A 63 -11.29 3.83 -0.31
C LYS A 63 -12.16 3.37 -1.47
N LEU A 64 -12.38 4.23 -2.48
CA LEU A 64 -13.16 3.86 -3.66
C LEU A 64 -12.56 2.68 -4.42
N ARG A 65 -11.23 2.60 -4.52
CA ARG A 65 -10.52 1.48 -5.14
C ARG A 65 -10.75 0.18 -4.38
N VAL A 66 -10.62 0.19 -3.05
CA VAL A 66 -10.85 -0.98 -2.19
C VAL A 66 -12.29 -1.45 -2.25
N GLU A 67 -13.25 -0.53 -2.19
CA GLU A 67 -14.68 -0.85 -2.35
C GLU A 67 -14.97 -1.50 -3.71
N ARG A 68 -14.34 -1.00 -4.78
CA ARG A 68 -14.45 -1.62 -6.10
C ARG A 68 -13.84 -3.03 -6.10
N LEU A 69 -12.66 -3.24 -5.54
CA LEU A 69 -12.02 -4.57 -5.51
C LEU A 69 -12.83 -5.59 -4.71
N ASN A 70 -13.48 -5.16 -3.64
CA ASN A 70 -14.39 -5.99 -2.84
C ASN A 70 -15.77 -6.18 -3.50
N GLY A 71 -16.15 -5.27 -4.40
CA GLY A 71 -17.46 -5.20 -5.00
C GLY A 71 -17.81 -6.39 -5.90
N ALA A 72 -19.01 -6.93 -5.71
CA ALA A 72 -19.53 -8.03 -6.52
C ALA A 72 -19.71 -7.70 -8.02
N ARG A 73 -19.61 -6.43 -8.43
CA ARG A 73 -19.75 -5.99 -9.83
C ARG A 73 -18.43 -5.77 -10.55
N THR A 74 -17.30 -6.09 -9.92
CA THR A 74 -15.98 -6.00 -10.55
C THR A 74 -15.72 -7.26 -11.37
N PHE A 75 -16.29 -7.30 -12.57
CA PHE A 75 -16.26 -8.48 -13.44
C PHE A 75 -14.84 -8.89 -13.87
N SER A 76 -13.91 -7.94 -13.98
CA SER A 76 -12.50 -8.22 -14.26
C SER A 76 -11.79 -8.98 -13.14
N GLN A 77 -12.39 -9.07 -11.95
CA GLN A 77 -11.90 -9.83 -10.79
C GLN A 77 -12.74 -11.09 -10.55
N LYS A 78 -13.35 -11.65 -11.60
CA LYS A 78 -14.11 -12.91 -11.54
C LYS A 78 -13.58 -13.94 -12.55
N PRO A 79 -12.85 -14.98 -12.10
CA PRO A 79 -12.47 -15.26 -10.71
C PRO A 79 -11.47 -14.23 -10.17
N LYS A 80 -11.35 -14.13 -8.84
CA LYS A 80 -10.39 -13.20 -8.20
C LYS A 80 -8.98 -13.49 -8.72
N SER A 81 -8.22 -12.43 -9.00
CA SER A 81 -6.81 -12.56 -9.32
C SER A 81 -6.09 -13.23 -8.14
N ARG A 82 -5.20 -14.17 -8.47
CA ARG A 82 -4.19 -14.66 -7.53
C ARG A 82 -2.93 -13.86 -7.79
N CYS A 83 -2.39 -13.20 -6.77
CA CYS A 83 -1.12 -12.48 -6.87
C CYS A 83 -0.13 -13.04 -5.85
N HIS A 84 1.14 -12.71 -6.10
CA HIS A 84 2.21 -12.96 -5.14
C HIS A 84 3.22 -11.81 -5.25
N HIS A 85 3.43 -11.06 -4.17
CA HIS A 85 4.45 -10.02 -4.13
C HIS A 85 5.78 -10.64 -3.65
N VAL A 86 6.70 -10.82 -4.59
CA VAL A 86 8.04 -11.33 -4.29
C VAL A 86 8.93 -10.18 -3.84
N ILE A 87 9.23 -10.13 -2.55
CA ILE A 87 10.10 -9.11 -1.96
C ILE A 87 11.37 -9.72 -1.38
N GLN A 88 12.47 -8.97 -1.43
CA GLN A 88 13.65 -9.24 -0.59
C GLN A 88 13.34 -8.83 0.85
N ARG A 89 14.13 -9.34 1.81
CA ARG A 89 13.97 -8.92 3.21
C ARG A 89 14.12 -7.40 3.32
N PRO A 90 13.13 -6.68 3.85
CA PRO A 90 13.26 -5.24 4.08
C PRO A 90 14.44 -4.90 4.98
N PHE A 91 15.03 -3.74 4.74
CA PHE A 91 16.07 -3.13 5.56
C PHE A 91 15.53 -1.85 6.19
N VAL A 92 16.08 -1.53 7.36
CA VAL A 92 15.77 -0.31 8.09
C VAL A 92 17.07 0.46 8.14
N ASP A 93 17.12 1.60 7.44
CA ASP A 93 18.32 2.43 7.33
C ASP A 93 18.50 3.30 8.59
N GLU A 94 17.40 3.81 9.14
CA GLU A 94 17.37 4.68 10.32
C GLU A 94 16.11 4.41 11.14
N MET A 95 16.22 4.52 12.48
CA MET A 95 15.09 4.53 13.41
C MET A 95 15.26 5.69 14.37
N ASP A 96 14.52 6.77 14.17
CA ASP A 96 14.45 7.89 15.10
C ASP A 96 13.20 7.74 15.98
N VAL A 97 13.39 7.29 17.22
CA VAL A 97 12.30 7.07 18.18
C VAL A 97 11.81 8.38 18.80
N GLU A 98 12.57 9.47 18.69
CA GLU A 98 12.21 10.77 19.23
C GLU A 98 11.38 11.60 18.23
N ALA A 99 11.53 11.34 16.92
CA ALA A 99 10.79 12.03 15.86
C ALA A 99 9.33 11.56 15.69
N GLY A 100 8.96 10.37 16.18
CA GLY A 100 7.59 9.81 16.14
C GLY A 100 7.44 8.63 15.21
#